data_AF-R8BUY3-F1
#
_entry.id   AF-R8BUY3-F1
#
_cell.length_a   1.000
_cell.length_b   1.000
_cell.length_c   1.000
_cell.angle_alpha   90.00
_cell.angle_beta   90.00
_cell.angle_gamma   90.00
#
_symmetry.space_group_name_H-M   'P 1'
#
loop_
_entity.id
_entity.type
_entity.pdbx_description
1 polymer ?
#
loop_
_entity_poly.entity_id
_entity_poly.type
_entity_poly.pdbx_seq_one_letter_code
_entity_poly.pdbx_strand_id
1 'polypeptide(L)'
;MATNISGELSETSKDALKFHHPYTPYDVQLEFMKATYDVLQEGNGQVGILESPTGTGKSLSLICAAVTWLRNQKRGQFEESLQVDRDQFKNEPDWMIDQMLRRKRDDLVRRWEEREGRLTKIRMKEKSMEQRAAIKRRRLENPNMKGLDKDEEDEFLLDNWNSQDVDENGSLATFSKETQALLEKVGLGAPKSQDPDDSEPDDEIKFRDTALATLPDIEDMHQVGKTLQVCPYYASRTAIPGAEIITLPYPLLLQKSARDALGIKLEGNVVIIDEAHNIMDAVANVAIMVLSIPMLYWKRKALIKLICSN
;
A
#
# COMPACT_ATOMS: atom_id res chain seq x y z
N MET A 1 -61.96 7.94 12.67
CA MET A 1 -61.15 9.16 12.46
C MET A 1 -59.71 8.73 12.51
N ALA A 2 -59.05 8.78 11.36
CA ALA A 2 -57.62 8.58 11.20
C ALA A 2 -56.89 9.80 11.78
N THR A 3 -55.74 9.57 12.41
CA THR A 3 -54.68 10.57 12.50
C THR A 3 -53.35 9.85 12.27
N ASN A 4 -52.94 9.88 11.01
CA ASN A 4 -51.56 9.72 10.57
C ASN A 4 -50.68 10.70 11.35
N ILE A 5 -49.60 10.20 11.93
CA ILE A 5 -48.44 11.00 12.31
C ILE A 5 -47.27 10.44 11.49
N SER A 6 -47.30 10.79 10.21
CA SER A 6 -46.14 10.80 9.33
C SER A 6 -45.45 12.14 9.53
N GLY A 7 -44.30 12.14 10.20
CA GLY A 7 -43.49 13.33 10.49
C GLY A 7 -42.01 12.98 10.48
N GLU A 8 -41.42 13.07 9.29
CA GLU A 8 -40.06 13.56 9.03
C GLU A 8 -38.90 12.88 9.78
N LEU A 9 -38.55 11.67 9.32
CA LEU A 9 -37.16 11.21 9.38
C LEU A 9 -36.43 11.78 8.16
N SER A 10 -35.55 12.74 8.45
CA SER A 10 -34.60 13.41 7.57
C SER A 10 -34.14 12.57 6.36
N GLU A 11 -34.72 12.88 5.20
CA GLU A 11 -34.17 12.58 3.89
C GLU A 11 -32.97 13.51 3.64
N THR A 12 -31.79 13.08 4.05
CA THR A 12 -30.52 13.53 3.47
C THR A 12 -29.76 12.30 3.00
N SER A 13 -30.12 11.85 1.80
CA SER A 13 -29.26 11.17 0.81
C SER A 13 -28.00 10.49 1.39
N LYS A 14 -28.17 9.32 2.03
CA LYS A 14 -27.09 8.34 2.12
C LYS A 14 -26.91 7.77 0.72
N ASP A 15 -25.83 8.13 0.04
CA ASP A 15 -25.35 7.35 -1.10
C ASP A 15 -25.43 5.86 -0.72
N ALA A 16 -26.09 5.04 -1.54
CA ALA A 16 -26.18 3.61 -1.28
C ALA A 16 -24.76 3.06 -1.10
N LEU A 17 -24.41 2.67 0.14
CA LEU A 17 -23.06 2.21 0.48
C LEU A 17 -22.66 1.06 -0.45
N LYS A 18 -21.71 1.34 -1.35
CA LYS A 18 -21.22 0.37 -2.33
C LYS A 18 -19.95 -0.27 -1.81
N PHE A 19 -20.06 -1.50 -1.33
CA PHE A 19 -18.96 -2.24 -0.72
C PHE A 19 -17.95 -2.86 -1.71
N HIS A 20 -18.15 -2.67 -3.02
CA HIS A 20 -17.25 -3.17 -4.09
C HIS A 20 -16.87 -4.66 -3.93
N HIS A 21 -17.84 -5.49 -3.53
CA HIS A 21 -17.64 -6.92 -3.38
C HIS A 21 -17.37 -7.57 -4.76
N PRO A 22 -16.38 -8.49 -4.89
CA PRO A 22 -16.00 -9.07 -6.20
C PRO A 22 -17.12 -9.86 -6.89
N TYR A 23 -18.03 -10.41 -6.08
CA TYR A 23 -19.21 -11.15 -6.51
C TYR A 23 -20.48 -10.43 -6.04
N THR A 24 -21.64 -10.83 -6.54
CA THR A 24 -22.91 -10.38 -5.96
C THR A 24 -23.01 -10.90 -4.51
N PRO A 25 -23.00 -10.01 -3.50
CA PRO A 25 -23.01 -10.43 -2.10
C PRO A 25 -24.39 -10.97 -1.73
N TYR A 26 -24.42 -11.97 -0.85
CA TYR A 26 -25.65 -12.46 -0.23
C TYR A 26 -26.20 -11.43 0.77
N ASP A 27 -27.49 -11.50 1.08
CA ASP A 27 -28.14 -10.58 2.03
C ASP A 27 -27.46 -10.60 3.41
N VAL A 28 -27.07 -11.79 3.88
CA VAL A 28 -26.33 -11.96 5.15
C VAL A 28 -24.95 -11.28 5.10
N GLN A 29 -24.26 -11.31 3.94
CA GLN A 29 -22.99 -10.61 3.76
C GLN A 29 -23.20 -9.10 3.74
N LEU A 30 -24.26 -8.61 3.10
CA LEU A 30 -24.62 -7.19 3.09
C LEU A 30 -24.94 -6.68 4.49
N GLU A 31 -25.69 -7.44 5.28
CA GLU A 31 -25.98 -7.11 6.68
C GLU A 31 -24.70 -7.07 7.51
N PHE A 32 -23.84 -8.09 7.38
CA PHE A 32 -22.53 -8.12 8.05
C PHE A 32 -21.64 -6.92 7.67
N MET A 33 -21.56 -6.58 6.38
CA MET A 33 -20.77 -5.45 5.90
C MET A 33 -21.31 -4.10 6.40
N LYS A 34 -22.64 -3.92 6.43
CA LYS A 34 -23.27 -2.72 6.99
C LYS A 34 -23.00 -2.58 8.48
N ALA A 35 -23.21 -3.65 9.25
CA ALA A 35 -22.93 -3.67 10.68
C ALA A 35 -21.45 -3.35 10.98
N THR A 36 -20.53 -3.93 10.20
CA THR A 36 -19.09 -3.61 10.29
C THR A 36 -18.83 -2.13 10.03
N TYR A 37 -19.40 -1.58 8.94
CA TYR A 37 -19.22 -0.19 8.57
C TYR A 37 -19.75 0.77 9.65
N ASP A 38 -20.94 0.50 10.19
CA ASP A 38 -21.57 1.34 11.21
C ASP A 38 -20.74 1.34 12.51
N VAL A 39 -20.23 0.17 12.94
CA VAL A 39 -19.30 0.08 14.09
C VAL A 39 -18.04 0.92 13.87
N LEU A 40 -17.46 0.86 12.67
CA LEU A 40 -16.28 1.65 12.32
C LEU A 40 -16.58 3.16 12.27
N GLN A 41 -17.77 3.54 11.82
CA GLN A 41 -18.19 4.93 11.66
C GLN A 41 -18.56 5.60 12.99
N GLU A 42 -19.22 4.89 13.90
CA GLU A 42 -19.67 5.44 15.19
C GLU A 42 -18.50 5.73 16.14
N GLY A 43 -17.36 5.05 15.96
CA GLY A 43 -16.01 5.59 16.22
C GLY A 43 -15.63 5.99 17.65
N ASN A 44 -16.51 5.88 18.64
CA ASN A 44 -16.28 6.35 20.02
C ASN A 44 -15.55 5.33 20.92
N GLY A 45 -14.58 4.58 20.36
CA GLY A 45 -13.89 3.52 21.09
C GLY A 45 -14.76 2.31 21.42
N GLN A 46 -15.89 2.17 20.72
CA GLN A 46 -16.76 1.00 20.85
C GLN A 46 -16.06 -0.25 20.30
N VAL A 47 -16.35 -1.38 20.93
CA VAL A 47 -15.89 -2.70 20.47
C VAL A 47 -17.07 -3.40 19.82
N GLY A 48 -16.96 -3.70 18.52
CA GLY A 48 -17.92 -4.53 17.80
C GLY A 48 -17.49 -5.99 17.79
N ILE A 49 -18.36 -6.89 18.22
CA ILE A 49 -18.20 -8.34 18.07
C ILE A 49 -19.23 -8.79 17.05
N LEU A 50 -18.76 -9.25 15.90
CA LEU A 50 -19.59 -9.63 14.76
C LEU A 50 -19.39 -11.11 14.46
N GLU A 51 -20.49 -11.86 14.52
CA GLU A 51 -20.50 -13.27 14.16
C GLU A 51 -21.37 -13.49 12.93
N SER A 52 -20.95 -14.41 12.08
CA SER A 52 -21.77 -14.93 10.98
C SER A 52 -21.62 -16.45 10.89
N PRO A 53 -22.53 -17.15 10.18
CA PRO A 53 -22.38 -18.58 9.91
C PRO A 53 -21.07 -18.90 9.18
N THR A 54 -20.53 -20.09 9.37
CA THR A 54 -19.35 -20.56 8.64
C THR A 54 -19.65 -20.69 7.15
N GLY A 55 -18.69 -20.33 6.29
CA GLY A 55 -18.85 -20.45 4.84
C GLY A 55 -19.49 -19.23 4.14
N THR A 56 -19.80 -18.16 4.88
CA THR A 56 -20.36 -16.92 4.29
C THR A 56 -19.30 -15.91 3.86
N GLY A 57 -18.01 -16.29 3.77
CA GLY A 57 -16.94 -15.37 3.36
C GLY A 57 -16.73 -14.19 4.32
N LYS A 58 -16.61 -14.47 5.62
CA LYS A 58 -16.36 -13.49 6.69
C LYS A 58 -15.20 -12.56 6.38
N SER A 59 -14.02 -13.12 6.13
CA SER A 59 -12.80 -12.36 5.87
C SER A 59 -12.96 -11.41 4.67
N LEU A 60 -13.54 -11.89 3.57
CA LEU A 60 -13.76 -11.05 2.38
C LEU A 60 -14.76 -9.92 2.67
N SER A 61 -15.88 -10.23 3.33
CA SER A 61 -16.89 -9.23 3.70
C SER A 61 -16.32 -8.19 4.66
N LEU A 62 -15.53 -8.62 5.64
CA LEU A 62 -14.83 -7.77 6.61
C LEU A 62 -13.87 -6.81 5.90
N ILE A 63 -13.05 -7.31 4.98
CA ILE A 63 -12.12 -6.49 4.19
C ILE A 63 -12.89 -5.48 3.32
N CYS A 64 -13.94 -5.91 2.61
CA CYS A 64 -14.76 -5.03 1.79
C CYS A 64 -15.37 -3.88 2.60
N ALA A 65 -15.91 -4.17 3.79
CA ALA A 65 -16.46 -3.16 4.69
C ALA A 65 -15.38 -2.21 5.21
N ALA A 66 -14.26 -2.74 5.70
CA ALA A 66 -13.16 -1.96 6.25
C ALA A 66 -12.51 -1.03 5.21
N VAL A 67 -12.26 -1.52 4.00
CA VAL A 67 -11.70 -0.72 2.89
C VAL A 67 -12.68 0.35 2.43
N THR A 68 -13.98 0.03 2.37
CA THR A 68 -15.02 1.00 2.00
C THR A 68 -15.10 2.12 3.04
N TRP A 69 -15.06 1.78 4.33
CA TRP A 69 -14.98 2.74 5.41
C TRP A 69 -13.72 3.60 5.31
N LEU A 70 -12.54 2.99 5.14
CA LEU A 70 -11.27 3.70 5.03
C LEU A 70 -11.27 4.70 3.86
N ARG A 71 -11.81 4.31 2.70
CA ARG A 71 -11.95 5.20 1.54
C ARG A 71 -12.85 6.39 1.83
N ASN A 72 -13.99 6.15 2.49
CA ASN A 72 -14.93 7.21 2.85
C ASN A 72 -14.34 8.15 3.90
N GLN A 73 -13.64 7.60 4.89
CA GLN A 73 -12.99 8.37 5.94
C GLN A 73 -11.88 9.27 5.37
N LYS A 74 -11.05 8.76 4.46
CA LYS A 74 -10.03 9.56 3.77
C LYS A 74 -10.63 10.65 2.90
N ARG A 75 -11.73 10.35 2.20
CA ARG A 75 -12.47 11.36 1.43
C ARG A 75 -12.98 12.47 2.34
N GLY A 76 -13.58 12.12 3.48
CA GLY A 76 -14.05 13.09 4.48
C GLY A 76 -12.94 13.93 5.08
N GLN A 77 -11.83 13.32 5.50
CA GLN A 77 -10.65 14.03 6.01
C GLN A 77 -10.04 14.96 4.96
N PHE A 78 -10.01 14.53 3.70
CA PHE A 78 -9.53 15.36 2.61
C PHE A 78 -10.44 16.57 2.39
N GLU A 79 -11.76 16.37 2.36
CA GLU A 79 -12.74 17.45 2.28
C GLU A 79 -12.66 18.42 3.47
N GLU A 80 -12.48 17.91 4.68
CA GLU A 80 -12.28 18.73 5.89
C GLU A 80 -10.96 19.50 5.83
N SER A 81 -9.87 18.87 5.38
CA SER A 81 -8.57 19.55 5.23
C SER A 81 -8.60 20.68 4.18
N LEU A 82 -9.50 20.59 3.21
CA LEU A 82 -9.79 21.63 2.23
C LEU A 82 -10.69 22.74 2.79
N GLN A 83 -11.51 22.42 3.79
CA GLN A 83 -12.26 23.39 4.58
C GLN A 83 -11.33 24.02 5.62
N VAL A 84 -10.57 25.03 5.19
CA VAL A 84 -9.78 25.82 6.13
C VAL A 84 -10.72 26.65 7.00
N ASP A 85 -10.48 26.64 8.31
CA ASP A 85 -11.16 27.51 9.27
C ASP A 85 -11.01 28.97 8.86
N ARG A 86 -12.08 29.54 8.27
CA ARG A 86 -12.19 30.99 8.00
C ARG A 86 -12.03 31.83 9.27
N ASP A 87 -12.24 31.21 10.42
CA ASP A 87 -12.08 31.83 11.74
C ASP A 87 -10.64 32.20 12.08
N GLN A 88 -9.63 31.58 11.46
CA GLN A 88 -8.22 31.94 11.68
C GLN A 88 -7.82 33.26 11.01
N PHE A 89 -8.62 33.77 10.07
CA PHE A 89 -8.27 34.91 9.22
C PHE A 89 -9.24 36.09 9.30
N LYS A 90 -10.01 36.21 10.39
CA LYS A 90 -11.03 37.27 10.57
C LYS A 90 -10.55 38.72 10.37
N ASN A 91 -9.25 38.98 10.49
CA ASN A 91 -8.66 40.32 10.39
C ASN A 91 -8.01 40.62 9.03
N GLU A 92 -7.98 39.67 8.10
CA GLU A 92 -7.39 39.82 6.77
C GLU A 92 -8.46 40.15 5.72
N PRO A 93 -8.14 40.88 4.65
CA PRO A 93 -9.09 41.15 3.58
C PRO A 93 -9.43 39.89 2.76
N ASP A 94 -10.69 39.74 2.35
CA ASP A 94 -11.24 38.53 1.71
C ASP A 94 -10.44 37.99 0.52
N TRP A 95 -9.85 38.86 -0.30
CA TRP A 95 -9.06 38.47 -1.47
C TRP A 95 -7.74 37.79 -1.09
N MET A 96 -7.15 38.18 0.05
CA MET A 96 -5.92 37.58 0.58
C MET A 96 -6.22 36.23 1.21
N ILE A 97 -7.35 36.10 1.90
CA ILE A 97 -7.85 34.82 2.41
C ILE A 97 -8.08 33.84 1.25
N ASP A 98 -8.81 34.24 0.20
CA ASP A 98 -9.06 33.37 -0.97
C ASP A 98 -7.75 32.93 -1.65
N GLN A 99 -6.75 33.82 -1.77
CA GLN A 99 -5.45 33.49 -2.32
C GLN A 99 -4.66 32.49 -1.45
N MET A 100 -4.67 32.64 -0.13
CA MET A 100 -4.03 31.70 0.80
C MET A 100 -4.71 30.32 0.80
N LEU A 101 -6.04 30.30 0.75
CA LEU A 101 -6.84 29.07 0.64
C LEU A 101 -6.56 28.32 -0.65
N ARG A 102 -6.50 29.03 -1.78
CA ARG A 102 -6.10 28.48 -3.08
C ARG A 102 -4.71 27.88 -3.01
N ARG A 103 -3.72 28.62 -2.50
CA ARG A 103 -2.34 28.13 -2.41
C ARG A 103 -2.22 26.88 -1.53
N LYS A 104 -2.90 26.84 -0.38
CA LYS A 104 -2.90 25.67 0.51
C LYS A 104 -3.59 24.46 -0.15
N ARG A 105 -4.71 24.68 -0.84
CA ARG A 105 -5.39 23.65 -1.62
C ARG A 105 -4.49 23.10 -2.73
N ASP A 106 -3.90 24.00 -3.52
CA ASP A 106 -3.03 23.65 -4.64
C ASP A 106 -1.80 22.88 -4.16
N ASP A 107 -1.19 23.27 -3.03
CA ASP A 107 -0.06 22.56 -2.43
C ASP A 107 -0.43 21.14 -1.94
N LEU A 108 -1.61 20.98 -1.32
CA LEU A 108 -2.12 19.68 -0.87
C LEU A 108 -2.44 18.76 -2.04
N VAL A 109 -3.12 19.29 -3.07
CA VAL A 109 -3.44 18.57 -4.31
C VAL A 109 -2.16 18.18 -5.04
N ARG A 110 -1.19 19.09 -5.19
CA ARG A 110 0.09 18.80 -5.85
C ARG A 110 0.86 17.68 -5.17
N ARG A 111 0.98 17.70 -3.84
CA ARG A 111 1.66 16.61 -3.10
C ARG A 111 0.95 15.27 -3.27
N TRP A 112 -0.38 15.30 -3.38
CA TRP A 112 -1.18 14.09 -3.62
C TRP A 112 -0.97 13.58 -5.04
N GLU A 113 -1.07 14.44 -6.05
CA GLU A 113 -0.85 14.11 -7.46
C GLU A 113 0.58 13.63 -7.73
N GLU A 114 1.59 14.23 -7.08
CA GLU A 114 2.99 13.79 -7.20
C GLU A 114 3.18 12.37 -6.65
N ARG A 115 2.60 12.08 -5.48
CA ARG A 115 2.63 10.74 -4.88
C ARG A 115 1.89 9.72 -5.75
N GLU A 116 0.68 10.03 -6.19
CA GLU A 116 -0.12 9.16 -7.05
C GLU A 116 0.56 8.96 -8.43
N GLY A 117 1.12 10.03 -8.99
CA GLY A 117 1.90 10.00 -10.23
C GLY A 117 3.13 9.09 -10.12
N ARG A 118 3.83 9.13 -8.98
CA ARG A 118 4.95 8.23 -8.70
C ARG A 118 4.49 6.77 -8.59
N LEU A 119 3.42 6.48 -7.85
CA LEU A 119 2.88 5.13 -7.70
C LEU A 119 2.34 4.56 -9.04
N THR A 120 1.68 5.38 -9.84
CA THR A 120 1.15 4.98 -11.16
C THR A 120 2.25 4.68 -12.16
N LYS A 121 3.33 5.48 -12.21
CA LYS A 121 4.52 5.18 -13.01
C LYS A 121 5.12 3.81 -12.64
N ILE A 122 5.18 3.50 -11.34
CA ILE A 122 5.67 2.19 -10.87
C ILE A 122 4.76 1.05 -11.35
N ARG A 123 3.43 1.18 -11.19
CA ARG A 123 2.46 0.17 -11.65
C ARG A 123 2.52 -0.04 -13.17
N MET A 124 2.67 1.03 -13.96
CA MET A 124 2.79 0.92 -15.41
C MET A 124 4.08 0.21 -15.83
N LYS A 125 5.20 0.52 -15.18
CA LYS A 125 6.49 -0.16 -15.39
C LYS A 125 6.41 -1.65 -15.03
N GLU A 126 5.76 -1.99 -13.92
CA GLU A 126 5.58 -3.40 -13.53
C GLU A 126 4.72 -4.16 -14.56
N LYS A 127 3.58 -3.60 -14.95
CA LYS A 127 2.69 -4.23 -15.95
C LYS A 127 3.37 -4.46 -17.29
N SER A 128 4.20 -3.51 -17.74
CA SER A 128 4.97 -3.69 -18.97
C SER A 128 6.04 -4.78 -18.83
N MET A 129 6.70 -4.88 -17.67
CA MET A 129 7.63 -5.97 -17.37
C MET A 129 6.92 -7.34 -17.29
N GLU A 130 5.74 -7.40 -16.69
CA GLU A 130 4.94 -8.63 -16.59
C GLU A 130 4.48 -9.11 -17.97
N GLN A 131 4.01 -8.19 -18.82
CA GLN A 131 3.66 -8.49 -20.22
C GLN A 131 4.86 -9.05 -21.00
N ARG A 132 6.03 -8.41 -20.86
CA ARG A 132 7.29 -8.90 -21.46
C ARG A 132 7.65 -10.30 -20.95
N ALA A 133 7.53 -10.54 -19.64
CA ALA A 133 7.79 -11.84 -19.03
C ALA A 133 6.77 -12.91 -19.47
N ALA A 134 5.50 -12.55 -19.65
CA ALA A 134 4.45 -13.45 -20.15
C ALA A 134 4.67 -13.84 -21.62
N ILE A 135 5.03 -12.88 -22.47
CA ILE A 135 5.40 -13.15 -23.88
C ILE A 135 6.60 -14.09 -23.94
N LYS A 136 7.64 -13.85 -23.12
CA LYS A 136 8.82 -14.71 -23.03
C LYS A 136 8.47 -16.12 -22.54
N ARG A 137 7.61 -16.26 -21.53
CA ARG A 137 7.13 -17.57 -21.03
C ARG A 137 6.36 -18.34 -22.10
N ARG A 138 5.45 -17.68 -22.82
CA ARG A 138 4.71 -18.31 -23.93
C ARG A 138 5.63 -18.80 -25.05
N ARG A 139 6.68 -18.04 -25.40
CA ARG A 139 7.68 -18.46 -26.40
C ARG A 139 8.49 -19.69 -25.95
N LEU A 140 8.77 -19.83 -24.65
CA LEU A 140 9.50 -20.97 -24.09
C LEU A 140 8.65 -22.25 -24.03
N GLU A 141 7.35 -22.13 -23.75
CA GLU A 141 6.43 -23.26 -23.64
C GLU A 141 6.06 -23.88 -24.99
N ASN A 142 6.14 -23.14 -26.10
CA ASN A 142 5.77 -23.65 -27.42
C ASN A 142 6.78 -23.24 -28.52
N PRO A 143 7.96 -23.89 -28.58
CA PRO A 143 9.03 -23.53 -29.52
C PRO A 143 8.69 -23.77 -31.00
N ASN A 144 7.57 -24.45 -31.30
CA ASN A 144 7.17 -24.84 -32.65
C ASN A 144 6.16 -23.89 -33.33
N MET A 145 5.87 -22.73 -32.72
CA MET A 145 5.05 -21.67 -33.35
C MET A 145 5.91 -20.72 -34.20
N LYS A 146 6.91 -21.28 -34.91
CA LYS A 146 7.62 -20.60 -36.00
C LYS A 146 6.82 -20.78 -37.28
N GLY A 147 5.92 -19.86 -37.57
CA GLY A 147 5.23 -19.85 -38.86
C GLY A 147 3.80 -19.37 -38.76
N LEU A 148 3.65 -18.07 -38.52
CA LEU A 148 2.59 -17.25 -39.09
C LEU A 148 3.14 -15.82 -39.07
N ASP A 149 3.69 -15.44 -40.23
CA ASP A 149 4.28 -14.14 -40.51
C ASP A 149 3.31 -13.01 -40.15
N LYS A 150 3.63 -12.30 -39.06
CA LYS A 150 3.31 -10.87 -38.86
C LYS A 150 4.02 -10.16 -37.70
N ASP A 151 4.94 -10.80 -36.96
CA ASP A 151 5.44 -10.25 -35.68
C ASP A 151 6.98 -10.15 -35.59
N GLU A 152 7.69 -9.83 -36.68
CA GLU A 152 9.05 -9.28 -36.56
C GLU A 152 9.04 -7.80 -36.12
N GLU A 153 7.88 -7.13 -36.25
CA GLU A 153 7.69 -5.76 -35.73
C GLU A 153 7.54 -5.73 -34.20
N ASP A 154 7.05 -6.80 -33.57
CA ASP A 154 6.87 -6.87 -32.10
C ASP A 154 8.17 -7.20 -31.35
N GLU A 155 9.14 -7.84 -32.02
CA GLU A 155 10.51 -8.04 -31.50
C GLU A 155 11.35 -6.76 -31.59
N PHE A 156 10.89 -5.82 -32.41
CA PHE A 156 11.47 -4.51 -32.67
C PHE A 156 10.56 -3.35 -32.23
N LEU A 157 9.66 -3.57 -31.26
CA LEU A 157 8.97 -2.49 -30.56
C LEU A 157 9.99 -1.76 -29.68
N LEU A 158 10.70 -0.83 -30.32
CA LEU A 158 11.39 0.28 -29.70
C LEU A 158 10.46 0.96 -28.70
N ASP A 159 11.00 1.38 -27.55
CA ASP A 159 10.34 2.28 -26.62
C ASP A 159 10.04 3.60 -27.37
N ASN A 160 8.85 3.77 -27.92
CA ASN A 160 8.28 5.09 -28.25
C ASN A 160 6.76 4.94 -28.42
N TRP A 161 5.89 5.60 -27.67
CA TRP A 161 5.83 7.05 -27.49
C TRP A 161 5.42 7.42 -26.06
N ASN A 162 6.29 8.15 -25.38
CA ASN A 162 5.85 9.15 -24.42
C ASN A 162 5.89 10.48 -25.18
N SER A 163 4.73 11.05 -25.55
CA SER A 163 4.64 12.25 -26.42
C SER A 163 5.14 13.55 -25.77
N GLN A 164 6.09 13.48 -24.85
CA GLN A 164 6.71 14.64 -24.20
C GLN A 164 8.24 14.59 -24.15
N ASP A 165 8.87 13.50 -24.60
CA ASP A 165 10.33 13.39 -24.63
C ASP A 165 10.87 13.83 -26.00
N VAL A 166 10.54 15.05 -26.42
CA VAL A 166 11.23 15.73 -27.53
C VAL A 166 12.35 16.56 -26.93
N ASP A 167 13.51 15.93 -26.73
CA ASP A 167 14.74 16.68 -26.49
C ASP A 167 15.05 17.54 -27.72
N GLU A 168 15.19 18.85 -27.50
CA GLU A 168 15.43 19.88 -28.53
C GLU A 168 16.77 19.75 -29.27
N ASN A 169 17.52 18.66 -29.08
CA ASN A 169 18.85 18.47 -29.64
C ASN A 169 19.03 17.19 -30.48
N GLY A 170 17.95 16.63 -31.02
CA GLY A 170 18.00 15.76 -32.20
C GLY A 170 19.04 14.62 -32.15
N SER A 171 19.18 13.94 -31.00
CA SER A 171 20.11 12.82 -30.89
C SER A 171 19.37 11.51 -31.14
N LEU A 172 19.66 10.95 -32.32
CA LEU A 172 19.15 9.72 -32.90
C LEU A 172 19.52 8.50 -32.03
N ALA A 173 18.64 8.11 -31.11
CA ALA A 173 18.79 6.93 -30.24
C ALA A 173 18.57 5.58 -30.99
N THR A 174 19.19 5.42 -32.15
CA THR A 174 18.93 4.31 -33.08
C THR A 174 20.12 3.37 -33.24
N PHE A 175 20.87 3.11 -32.17
CA PHE A 175 22.02 2.21 -32.22
C PHE A 175 22.01 1.18 -31.08
N SER A 176 22.52 -0.02 -31.38
CA SER A 176 22.70 -1.11 -30.42
C SER A 176 23.60 -0.69 -29.26
N LYS A 177 23.42 -1.30 -28.07
CA LYS A 177 24.23 -1.05 -26.86
C LYS A 177 25.73 -1.15 -27.13
N GLU A 178 26.12 -2.04 -28.03
CA GLU A 178 27.52 -2.24 -28.43
C GLU A 178 28.03 -1.05 -29.26
N THR A 179 27.21 -0.51 -30.16
CA THR A 179 27.56 0.64 -30.99
C THR A 179 27.59 1.92 -30.17
N GLN A 180 26.66 2.10 -29.23
CA GLN A 180 26.67 3.22 -28.28
C GLN A 180 27.92 3.21 -27.40
N ALA A 181 28.33 2.05 -26.88
CA ALA A 181 29.56 1.91 -26.10
C ALA A 181 30.83 2.21 -26.92
N LEU A 182 30.81 1.90 -28.22
CA LEU A 182 31.87 2.27 -29.17
C LEU A 182 31.90 3.77 -29.44
N LEU A 183 30.74 4.40 -29.66
CA LEU A 183 30.59 5.85 -29.86
C LEU A 183 31.06 6.65 -28.63
N GLU A 184 30.79 6.14 -27.42
CA GLU A 184 31.27 6.73 -26.16
C GLU A 184 32.80 6.61 -26.03
N LYS A 185 33.37 5.45 -26.37
CA LYS A 185 34.84 5.26 -26.40
C LYS A 185 35.56 6.11 -27.44
N VAL A 186 34.89 6.48 -28.54
CA VAL A 186 35.44 7.31 -29.61
C VAL A 186 35.21 8.81 -29.33
N GLY A 187 34.61 9.17 -28.18
CA GLY A 187 34.46 10.55 -27.73
C GLY A 187 33.35 11.33 -28.45
N LEU A 188 32.41 10.62 -29.08
CA LEU A 188 31.23 11.18 -29.76
C LEU A 188 29.93 10.91 -28.97
N GLY A 189 30.03 10.58 -27.69
CA GLY A 189 28.89 10.41 -26.80
C GLY A 189 28.25 11.75 -26.46
N ALA A 190 26.91 11.83 -26.51
CA ALA A 190 26.18 13.01 -26.06
C ALA A 190 26.54 13.31 -24.59
N PRO A 191 26.73 14.59 -24.21
CA PRO A 191 26.92 14.95 -22.82
C PRO A 191 25.67 14.53 -22.05
N LYS A 192 25.83 13.67 -21.03
CA LYS A 192 24.77 13.41 -20.07
C LYS A 192 24.45 14.74 -19.38
N SER A 193 23.36 15.39 -19.76
CA SER A 193 22.75 16.43 -18.94
C SER A 193 22.38 15.76 -17.63
N GLN A 194 23.16 16.01 -16.58
CA GLN A 194 22.74 15.71 -15.23
C GLN A 194 21.70 16.77 -14.87
N ASP A 195 20.44 16.48 -15.15
CA ASP A 195 19.35 17.19 -14.50
C ASP A 195 19.46 16.91 -12.99
N PRO A 196 19.39 17.93 -12.12
CA PRO A 196 19.58 17.78 -10.68
C PRO A 196 18.47 16.97 -9.98
N ASP A 197 17.46 16.47 -10.72
CA ASP A 197 16.38 15.60 -10.23
C ASP A 197 16.55 14.12 -10.64
N ASP A 198 17.59 13.78 -11.41
CA ASP A 198 17.87 12.44 -11.93
C ASP A 198 18.78 11.58 -11.03
N SER A 199 18.87 11.89 -9.73
CA SER A 199 19.46 10.94 -8.78
C SER A 199 18.51 9.75 -8.63
N GLU A 200 18.83 8.63 -9.29
CA GLU A 200 18.19 7.33 -9.08
C GLU A 200 17.92 7.13 -7.58
N PRO A 201 16.65 6.95 -7.16
CA PRO A 201 16.33 6.87 -5.74
C PRO A 201 17.04 5.67 -5.11
N ASP A 202 17.39 5.81 -3.83
CA ASP A 202 17.97 4.76 -3.00
C ASP A 202 17.17 3.45 -3.17
N ASP A 203 17.85 2.30 -3.23
CA ASP A 203 17.23 1.00 -3.44
C ASP A 203 16.23 0.66 -2.31
N GLU A 204 16.44 1.19 -1.10
CA GLU A 204 15.45 1.11 -0.02
C GLU A 204 14.18 1.93 -0.32
N ILE A 205 14.33 3.11 -0.93
CA ILE A 205 13.22 3.95 -1.35
C ILE A 205 12.45 3.28 -2.50
N LYS A 206 13.17 2.68 -3.45
CA LYS A 206 12.56 1.89 -4.54
C LYS A 206 11.78 0.70 -3.99
N PHE A 207 12.33 -0.02 -3.01
CA PHE A 207 11.65 -1.13 -2.36
C PHE A 207 10.35 -0.67 -1.68
N ARG A 208 10.43 0.42 -0.91
CA ARG A 208 9.27 1.03 -0.24
C ARG A 208 8.16 1.40 -1.22
N ASP A 209 8.53 2.14 -2.27
CA ASP A 209 7.55 2.65 -3.23
C ASP A 209 6.92 1.50 -4.03
N THR A 210 7.70 0.47 -4.37
CA THR A 210 7.19 -0.76 -5.00
C THR A 210 6.20 -1.47 -4.07
N ALA A 211 6.57 -1.68 -2.81
CA ALA A 211 5.70 -2.34 -1.83
C ALA A 211 4.35 -1.61 -1.62
N LEU A 212 4.35 -0.28 -1.63
CA LEU A 212 3.13 0.52 -1.51
C LEU A 212 2.31 0.56 -2.81
N ALA A 213 2.96 0.45 -3.97
CA ALA A 213 2.29 0.51 -5.26
C ALA A 213 1.60 -0.80 -5.63
N THR A 214 2.25 -1.94 -5.42
CA THR A 214 1.89 -3.22 -6.05
C THR A 214 1.24 -4.22 -5.09
N LEU A 215 1.14 -3.89 -3.79
CA LEU A 215 0.59 -4.75 -2.73
C LEU A 215 1.15 -6.19 -2.76
N PRO A 216 2.49 -6.37 -2.73
CA PRO A 216 3.12 -7.68 -2.83
C PRO A 216 2.87 -8.55 -1.59
N ASP A 217 2.82 -9.88 -1.78
CA ASP A 217 2.88 -10.84 -0.68
C ASP A 217 4.32 -11.01 -0.15
N ILE A 218 4.52 -11.89 0.85
CA ILE A 218 5.84 -12.05 1.48
C ILE A 218 6.88 -12.66 0.52
N GLU A 219 6.45 -13.51 -0.41
CA GLU A 219 7.27 -14.13 -1.44
C GLU A 219 7.67 -13.11 -2.52
N ASP A 220 6.75 -12.26 -2.93
CA ASP A 220 6.96 -11.16 -3.88
C ASP A 220 7.92 -10.13 -3.28
N MET A 221 7.71 -9.75 -2.01
CA MET A 221 8.63 -8.86 -1.30
C MET A 221 10.04 -9.44 -1.20
N HIS A 222 10.17 -10.77 -1.06
CA HIS A 222 11.47 -11.43 -1.10
C HIS A 222 12.14 -11.29 -2.47
N GLN A 223 11.39 -11.48 -3.56
CA GLN A 223 11.91 -11.32 -4.93
C GLN A 223 12.31 -9.88 -5.24
N VAL A 224 11.51 -8.90 -4.81
CA VAL A 224 11.82 -7.47 -4.96
C VAL A 224 13.10 -7.13 -4.22
N GLY A 225 13.25 -7.57 -2.96
CA GLY A 225 14.47 -7.32 -2.19
C GLY A 225 15.70 -8.00 -2.79
N LYS A 226 15.55 -9.20 -3.37
CA LYS A 226 16.63 -9.87 -4.10
C LYS A 226 17.06 -9.11 -5.35
N THR A 227 16.10 -8.55 -6.10
CA THR A 227 16.39 -7.74 -7.30
C THR A 227 17.10 -6.44 -6.93
N LEU A 228 16.65 -5.78 -5.86
CA LEU A 228 17.19 -4.50 -5.38
C LEU A 228 18.38 -4.67 -4.41
N GLN A 229 18.83 -5.90 -4.13
CA GLN A 229 19.91 -6.21 -3.17
C GLN A 229 19.69 -5.62 -1.76
N VAL A 230 18.44 -5.46 -1.33
CA VAL A 230 18.08 -4.99 0.01
C VAL A 230 17.46 -6.11 0.84
N CYS A 231 17.59 -6.02 2.17
CA CYS A 231 16.93 -6.97 3.07
C CYS A 231 15.43 -6.66 3.16
N PRO A 232 14.53 -7.56 2.69
CA PRO A 232 13.08 -7.30 2.69
C PRO A 232 12.53 -7.03 4.10
N TYR A 233 13.09 -7.70 5.11
CA TYR A 233 12.67 -7.57 6.50
C TYR A 233 12.92 -6.16 7.07
N TYR A 234 14.04 -5.53 6.75
CA TYR A 234 14.34 -4.17 7.21
C TYR A 234 13.72 -3.12 6.29
N ALA A 235 13.79 -3.33 4.96
CA ALA A 235 13.27 -2.40 3.97
C ALA A 235 11.74 -2.22 4.10
N SER A 236 10.99 -3.29 4.39
CA SER A 236 9.53 -3.22 4.60
C SER A 236 9.10 -2.29 5.74
N ARG A 237 9.97 -2.09 6.75
CA ARG A 237 9.67 -1.19 7.88
C ARG A 237 9.57 0.27 7.44
N THR A 238 10.30 0.64 6.40
CA THR A 238 10.23 2.00 5.83
C THR A 238 8.88 2.27 5.13
N ALA A 239 8.13 1.23 4.77
CA ALA A 239 6.81 1.33 4.15
C ALA A 239 5.69 1.50 5.19
N ILE A 240 5.91 1.10 6.45
CA ILE A 240 4.90 1.16 7.53
C ILE A 240 4.27 2.55 7.68
N PRO A 241 5.01 3.68 7.70
CA PRO A 241 4.42 5.01 7.85
C PRO A 241 3.53 5.44 6.67
N GLY A 242 3.76 4.87 5.48
CA GLY A 242 2.97 5.14 4.28
C GLY A 242 1.87 4.11 4.03
N ALA A 243 1.84 3.02 4.79
CA ALA A 243 0.87 1.95 4.63
C ALA A 243 -0.48 2.35 5.23
N GLU A 244 -1.55 2.08 4.49
CA GLU A 244 -2.92 2.37 4.94
C GLU A 244 -3.54 1.19 5.69
N ILE A 245 -3.10 -0.02 5.35
CA ILE A 245 -3.53 -1.28 5.95
C ILE A 245 -2.26 -2.09 6.26
N ILE A 246 -2.19 -2.63 7.48
CA ILE A 246 -1.08 -3.46 7.92
C ILE A 246 -1.66 -4.79 8.39
N THR A 247 -1.25 -5.88 7.74
CA THR A 247 -1.62 -7.24 8.14
C THR A 247 -0.60 -7.79 9.13
N LEU A 248 -1.07 -8.29 10.27
CA LEU A 248 -0.22 -8.76 11.36
C LEU A 248 -0.77 -10.06 11.95
N PRO A 249 0.10 -11.03 12.29
CA PRO A 249 -0.30 -12.18 13.08
C PRO A 249 -0.52 -11.78 14.55
N TYR A 250 -1.34 -12.54 15.28
CA TYR A 250 -1.68 -12.26 16.68
C TYR A 250 -0.47 -12.01 17.61
N PRO A 251 0.64 -12.78 17.55
CA PRO A 251 1.76 -12.55 18.47
C PRO A 251 2.38 -11.16 18.30
N LEU A 252 2.51 -10.66 17.06
CA LEU A 252 3.06 -9.34 16.79
C LEU A 252 2.11 -8.23 17.23
N LEU A 253 0.79 -8.46 17.12
CA LEU A 253 -0.22 -7.53 17.60
C LEU A 253 -0.29 -7.50 19.14
N LEU A 254 -0.17 -8.64 19.83
CA LEU A 254 -0.35 -8.75 21.27
C LEU A 254 0.92 -8.36 22.06
N GLN A 255 2.10 -8.71 21.55
CA GLN A 255 3.38 -8.42 22.22
C GLN A 255 3.80 -6.96 22.04
N LYS A 256 3.83 -6.19 23.14
CA LYS A 256 4.24 -4.78 23.11
C LYS A 256 5.66 -4.59 22.56
N SER A 257 6.61 -5.41 22.99
CA SER A 257 8.00 -5.35 22.52
C SER A 257 8.12 -5.56 21.00
N ALA A 258 7.31 -6.44 20.42
CA ALA A 258 7.28 -6.68 18.99
C ALA A 258 6.70 -5.49 18.22
N ARG A 259 5.61 -4.89 18.73
CA ARG A 259 5.03 -3.66 18.15
C ARG A 259 6.03 -2.51 18.16
N ASP A 260 6.69 -2.28 19.30
CA ASP A 260 7.67 -1.21 19.47
C ASP A 260 8.86 -1.41 18.52
N ALA A 261 9.33 -2.65 18.36
CA ALA A 261 10.43 -2.98 17.44
C ALA A 261 10.09 -2.80 15.95
N LEU A 262 8.80 -2.90 15.59
CA LEU A 262 8.28 -2.68 14.24
C LEU A 262 7.79 -1.24 14.02
N GLY A 263 7.67 -0.43 15.07
CA GLY A 263 7.16 0.94 14.99
C GLY A 263 5.64 1.03 14.82
N ILE A 264 4.89 -0.02 15.20
CA ILE A 264 3.44 -0.08 15.04
C ILE A 264 2.76 0.58 16.25
N LYS A 265 2.10 1.71 16.01
CA LYS A 265 1.29 2.42 17.02
C LYS A 265 -0.16 1.99 16.90
N LEU A 266 -0.83 1.72 18.03
CA LEU A 266 -2.26 1.39 18.06
C LEU A 266 -3.15 2.61 18.32
N GLU A 267 -2.58 3.67 18.89
CA GLU A 267 -3.30 4.91 19.19
C GLU A 267 -3.75 5.60 17.90
N GLY A 268 -5.04 5.96 17.83
CA GLY A 268 -5.64 6.59 16.65
C GLY A 268 -5.87 5.65 15.46
N ASN A 269 -5.56 4.35 15.61
CA ASN A 269 -5.74 3.35 14.57
C ASN A 269 -6.89 2.38 14.90
N VAL A 270 -7.54 1.87 13.86
CA VAL A 270 -8.55 0.82 13.98
C VAL A 270 -7.85 -0.54 13.96
N VAL A 271 -8.18 -1.39 14.93
CA VAL A 271 -7.69 -2.77 14.99
C VAL A 271 -8.83 -3.71 14.64
N ILE A 272 -8.65 -4.48 13.57
CA ILE A 272 -9.60 -5.50 13.13
C ILE A 272 -8.97 -6.87 13.38
N ILE A 273 -9.68 -7.74 14.08
CA ILE A 273 -9.24 -9.11 14.38
C ILE A 273 -10.14 -10.07 13.62
N ASP A 274 -9.60 -10.66 12.56
CA ASP A 274 -10.28 -11.73 11.83
C ASP A 274 -10.12 -13.06 12.58
N GLU A 275 -11.13 -13.93 12.46
CA GLU A 275 -11.18 -15.27 13.09
C GLU A 275 -10.83 -15.27 14.59
N ALA A 276 -11.34 -14.28 15.32
CA ALA A 276 -11.04 -14.03 16.72
C ALA A 276 -11.44 -15.15 17.71
N HIS A 277 -11.96 -16.29 17.24
CA HIS A 277 -12.27 -17.44 18.08
C HIS A 277 -11.01 -18.00 18.80
N ASN A 278 -9.81 -17.82 18.23
CA ASN A 278 -8.54 -18.27 18.81
C ASN A 278 -7.80 -17.20 19.65
N ILE A 279 -8.40 -16.02 19.85
CA ILE A 279 -7.69 -14.90 20.50
C ILE A 279 -7.30 -15.21 21.95
N MET A 280 -8.15 -15.94 22.67
CA MET A 280 -7.92 -16.28 24.08
C MET A 280 -6.69 -17.17 24.24
N ASP A 281 -6.53 -18.16 23.37
CA ASP A 281 -5.36 -19.04 23.36
C ASP A 281 -4.09 -18.27 22.97
N ALA A 282 -4.19 -17.34 22.03
CA ALA A 282 -3.07 -16.50 21.64
C ALA A 282 -2.61 -15.59 22.79
N VAL A 283 -3.54 -15.01 23.55
CA VAL A 283 -3.22 -14.19 24.73
C VAL A 283 -2.56 -15.04 25.82
N ALA A 284 -3.09 -16.24 26.09
CA ALA A 284 -2.52 -17.16 27.06
C ALA A 284 -1.07 -17.52 26.68
N ASN A 285 -0.82 -17.88 25.42
CA ASN A 285 0.50 -18.26 24.94
C ASN A 285 1.53 -17.12 25.00
N VAL A 286 1.10 -15.87 24.84
CA VAL A 286 1.99 -14.69 24.95
C VAL A 286 2.31 -14.37 26.42
N ALA A 287 1.36 -14.60 27.33
CA ALA A 287 1.52 -14.30 28.75
C ALA A 287 2.23 -15.41 29.54
N ILE A 288 2.19 -16.65 29.06
CA ILE A 288 2.73 -17.81 29.76
C ILE A 288 4.17 -18.08 29.31
N MET A 289 5.06 -18.28 30.29
CA MET A 289 6.39 -18.82 30.07
C MET A 289 6.52 -20.17 30.76
N VAL A 290 6.80 -21.23 30.00
CA VAL A 290 7.05 -22.56 30.55
C VAL A 290 8.55 -22.75 30.79
N LEU A 291 8.94 -23.03 32.03
CA LEU A 291 10.32 -23.32 32.41
C LEU A 291 10.53 -24.83 32.53
N SER A 292 11.49 -25.36 31.78
CA SER A 292 11.88 -26.78 31.85
C SER A 292 13.19 -26.97 32.63
N ILE A 293 13.35 -28.14 33.27
CA ILE A 293 14.58 -28.50 34.00
C ILE A 293 15.84 -28.40 33.11
N PRO A 294 15.83 -28.86 31.84
CA PRO A 294 16.97 -28.67 30.95
C PRO A 294 17.33 -27.20 30.75
N MET A 295 16.34 -26.31 30.64
CA MET A 295 16.55 -24.87 30.47
C MET A 295 17.23 -24.25 31.70
N LEU A 296 16.86 -24.67 32.91
CA LEU A 296 17.54 -24.27 34.15
C LEU A 296 18.99 -24.75 34.18
N TYR A 297 19.25 -25.98 33.75
CA TYR A 297 20.62 -26.51 33.67
C TYR A 297 21.49 -25.71 32.69
N TRP A 298 20.96 -25.37 31.51
CA TRP A 298 21.64 -24.52 30.53
C TRP A 298 21.90 -23.11 31.07
N LYS A 299 20.92 -22.51 31.77
CA LYS A 299 21.09 -21.19 32.40
C LYS A 299 22.14 -21.22 33.49
N ARG A 300 22.17 -22.25 34.35
CA ARG A 300 23.23 -22.45 35.35
C ARG A 300 24.60 -22.56 34.70
N LYS A 301 24.73 -23.36 33.64
CA LYS A 301 26.01 -23.53 32.93
C LYS A 301 26.47 -22.22 32.27
N ALA A 302 25.56 -21.45 31.68
CA ALA A 302 25.86 -20.14 31.12
C ALA A 302 26.31 -19.14 32.20
N LEU A 303 25.65 -19.14 33.37
CA LEU A 303 26.01 -18.28 34.49
C LEU A 303 27.41 -18.61 35.03
N ILE A 304 27.73 -19.90 35.22
CA ILE A 304 29.06 -20.34 35.65
C ILE A 304 30.12 -19.91 34.63
N LYS A 305 29.84 -20.05 33.34
CA LYS A 305 30.77 -19.61 32.28
C LYS A 305 31.00 -18.10 32.33
N LEU A 306 29.95 -17.30 32.58
CA LEU A 306 30.07 -15.85 32.71
C LEU A 306 30.93 -15.45 33.91
N ILE A 307 30.76 -16.12 35.05
CA ILE A 307 31.50 -15.84 36.28
C ILE A 307 32.97 -16.25 36.17
N CYS A 308 33.27 -17.40 35.54
CA CYS A 308 34.64 -17.91 35.40
C CYS A 308 35.42 -17.29 34.22
N SER A 309 34.80 -16.44 33.39
CA SER A 309 35.45 -15.73 32.29
C SER A 309 35.97 -14.33 32.67
N ASN A 310 35.74 -13.89 33.91
CA ASN A 310 36.41 -12.75 34.54
C ASN A 310 37.44 -13.25 35.56
#